data_AF-A0A6A7RUU6-F1
#
_entry.id   AF-A0A6A7RUU6-F1
#
_cell.length_a   1.000
_cell.length_b   1.000
_cell.length_c   1.000
_cell.angle_alpha   90.00
_cell.angle_beta   90.00
_cell.angle_gamma   90.00
#
_symmetry.space_group_name_H-M   'P 1'
#
loop_
_entity.id
_entity.type
_entity.pdbx_description
1 polymer ?
#
loop_
_entity_poly.entity_id
_entity_poly.type
_entity_poly.pdbx_seq_one_letter_code
_entity_poly.pdbx_strand_id
1 'polypeptide(L)'
;MSFSVAIASSGVYVNSTPIAQEKQRQQFITALRAVAAIVILWHHFALYPPLRQWAAPLLGDMLDWLEFNARATQVFFVVGGYVMALSMSRQNWNLRSMRSFVVQRYLRLVIPYLGAIALAVSSYLVARGWLPDSVVGEPVSLPQLLAHLFFLQDILGYEQLSAGLWFVCINFQLGLVYAAGLLLRDTLARDKAPFVGLLG
;
A
#
# COMPACT_ATOMS: atom_id res chain seq x y z
N MET A 1 36.46 33.76 -46.96
CA MET A 1 36.46 32.47 -46.22
C MET A 1 35.64 32.68 -44.96
N SER A 2 34.37 32.25 -44.96
CA SER A 2 33.47 32.34 -43.80
C SER A 2 32.88 30.96 -43.59
N PHE A 3 33.37 30.23 -42.59
CA PHE A 3 32.83 28.95 -42.18
C PHE A 3 31.70 29.22 -41.18
N SER A 4 30.47 29.28 -41.68
CA SER A 4 29.28 29.19 -40.82
C SER A 4 29.04 27.72 -40.51
N VAL A 5 29.52 27.27 -39.36
CA VAL A 5 29.17 25.98 -38.78
C VAL A 5 27.75 26.11 -38.22
N ALA A 6 26.76 25.70 -39.03
CA ALA A 6 25.41 25.48 -38.56
C ALA A 6 25.35 24.12 -37.85
N ILE A 7 25.55 24.12 -36.53
CA ILE A 7 25.17 22.97 -35.69
C ILE A 7 23.65 23.00 -35.61
N ALA A 8 23.01 22.28 -36.52
CA ALA A 8 21.62 21.89 -36.36
C ALA A 8 21.55 20.92 -35.16
N SER A 9 21.36 21.46 -33.96
CA SER A 9 20.90 20.66 -32.83
C SER A 9 19.47 20.24 -33.12
N SER A 10 19.31 19.12 -33.83
CA SER A 10 18.06 18.40 -33.91
C SER A 10 17.74 17.82 -32.53
N GLY A 11 17.32 18.70 -31.62
CA GLY A 11 16.60 18.34 -30.42
C GLY A 11 15.29 17.72 -30.87
N VAL A 12 15.28 16.40 -30.97
CA VAL A 12 14.06 15.62 -31.13
C VAL A 12 13.22 15.89 -29.89
N TYR A 13 12.33 16.89 -29.96
CA TYR A 13 11.19 16.98 -29.06
C TYR A 13 10.34 15.76 -29.36
N VAL A 14 10.64 14.63 -28.71
CA VAL A 14 9.78 13.46 -28.69
C VAL A 14 8.51 13.90 -27.97
N ASN A 15 7.56 14.45 -28.74
CA ASN A 15 6.19 14.69 -28.30
C ASN A 15 5.60 13.32 -27.99
N SER A 16 5.82 12.89 -26.75
CA SER A 16 5.29 11.66 -26.21
C SER A 16 3.77 11.81 -26.19
N THR A 17 3.06 10.88 -26.82
CA THR A 17 1.61 10.93 -26.86
C THR A 17 1.03 10.94 -25.43
N PRO A 18 -0.16 11.51 -25.19
CA PRO A 18 -0.77 11.57 -23.86
C PRO A 18 -0.83 10.21 -23.13
N ILE A 19 -0.97 9.12 -23.89
CA ILE A 19 -0.96 7.73 -23.37
C ILE A 19 0.42 7.33 -22.83
N ALA A 20 1.51 7.70 -23.53
CA ALA A 20 2.86 7.40 -23.10
C ALA A 20 3.21 8.15 -21.80
N GLN A 21 2.79 9.42 -21.69
CA GLN A 21 2.98 10.24 -20.50
C GLN A 21 2.22 9.70 -19.28
N GLU A 22 0.96 9.26 -19.48
CA GLU A 22 0.16 8.62 -18.43
C GLU A 22 0.85 7.35 -17.90
N LYS A 23 1.28 6.47 -18.81
CA LYS A 23 1.97 5.22 -18.45
C LYS A 23 3.26 5.49 -17.68
N GLN A 24 4.08 6.45 -18.14
CA GLN A 24 5.30 6.84 -17.47
C GLN A 24 5.04 7.36 -16.05
N ARG A 25 3.99 8.17 -15.85
CA ARG A 25 3.59 8.65 -14.52
C ARG A 25 3.17 7.50 -13.60
N GLN A 26 2.39 6.54 -14.11
CA GLN A 26 1.97 5.36 -13.34
C GLN A 26 3.16 4.48 -12.95
N GLN A 27 4.12 4.30 -13.87
CA GLN A 27 5.36 3.57 -13.61
C GLN A 27 6.21 4.26 -12.55
N PHE A 28 6.37 5.58 -12.65
CA PHE A 28 7.09 6.37 -11.65
C PHE A 28 6.46 6.27 -10.26
N ILE A 29 5.15 6.43 -10.15
CA ILE A 29 4.40 6.27 -8.90
C ILE A 29 4.58 4.86 -8.32
N THR A 30 4.55 3.83 -9.19
CA THR A 30 4.75 2.44 -8.76
C THR A 30 6.18 2.21 -8.27
N ALA A 31 7.19 2.75 -8.97
CA ALA A 31 8.59 2.66 -8.57
C ALA A 31 8.83 3.38 -7.23
N LEU A 32 8.27 4.57 -7.05
CA LEU A 32 8.35 5.32 -5.79
C LEU A 32 7.77 4.53 -4.61
N ARG A 33 6.61 3.89 -4.83
CA ARG A 33 6.01 3.00 -3.82
C ARG A 33 6.87 1.77 -3.54
N ALA A 34 7.49 1.18 -4.55
CA ALA A 34 8.36 0.03 -4.38
C ALA A 34 9.62 0.39 -3.57
N VAL A 35 10.27 1.52 -3.89
CA VAL A 35 11.42 2.03 -3.14
C VAL A 35 11.04 2.33 -1.69
N ALA A 36 9.90 3.01 -1.48
CA ALA A 36 9.41 3.30 -0.13
C ALA A 36 9.13 2.00 0.65
N ALA A 37 8.52 0.98 0.03
CA ALA A 37 8.29 -0.31 0.66
C ALA A 37 9.58 -1.03 1.08
N ILE A 38 10.65 -0.96 0.25
CA ILE A 38 11.96 -1.53 0.59
C ILE A 38 12.56 -0.79 1.79
N VAL A 39 12.51 0.54 1.81
CA VAL A 39 13.02 1.32 2.94
C VAL A 39 12.23 1.02 4.22
N ILE A 40 10.90 0.87 4.13
CA ILE A 40 10.03 0.46 5.25
C ILE A 40 10.42 -0.92 5.76
N LEU A 41 10.65 -1.89 4.87
CA LEU A 41 11.08 -3.24 5.22
C LEU A 41 12.40 -3.21 6.01
N TRP A 42 13.40 -2.49 5.49
CA TRP A 42 14.70 -2.35 6.15
C TRP A 42 14.61 -1.60 7.49
N HIS A 43 13.76 -0.58 7.57
CA HIS A 43 13.49 0.11 8.83
C HIS A 43 12.88 -0.82 9.88
N HIS A 44 11.87 -1.63 9.51
CA HIS A 44 11.32 -2.61 10.44
C HIS A 44 12.39 -3.63 10.84
N PHE A 45 13.18 -4.14 9.89
CA PHE A 45 14.29 -5.05 10.21
C PHE A 45 15.27 -4.45 11.23
N ALA A 46 15.61 -3.17 11.12
CA ALA A 46 16.45 -2.46 12.09
C ALA A 46 15.83 -2.38 13.50
N LEU A 47 14.50 -2.49 13.61
CA LEU A 47 13.74 -2.42 14.86
C LEU A 47 13.45 -3.79 15.50
N TYR A 48 13.83 -4.92 14.87
CA TYR A 48 13.55 -6.26 15.41
C TYR A 48 14.79 -6.92 16.05
N PRO A 49 14.96 -6.88 17.39
CA PRO A 49 15.86 -7.78 18.11
C PRO A 49 15.36 -9.23 18.10
N PRO A 50 16.24 -10.25 18.14
CA PRO A 50 17.70 -10.18 18.06
C PRO A 50 18.23 -10.11 16.61
N LEU A 51 17.35 -10.11 15.60
CA LEU A 51 17.75 -10.11 14.17
C LEU A 51 18.69 -8.94 13.83
N ARG A 52 18.38 -7.73 14.33
CA ARG A 52 19.27 -6.57 14.21
C ARG A 52 20.64 -6.84 14.82
N GLN A 53 20.70 -7.45 16.01
CA GLN A 53 21.97 -7.72 16.72
C GLN A 53 22.83 -8.72 15.93
N TRP A 54 22.20 -9.72 15.31
CA TRP A 54 22.89 -10.68 14.46
C TRP A 54 23.40 -10.06 13.16
N ALA A 55 22.71 -9.05 12.61
CA ALA A 55 23.13 -8.32 11.41
C ALA A 55 24.13 -7.19 11.70
N ALA A 56 24.24 -6.73 12.96
CA ALA A 56 25.07 -5.60 13.36
C ALA A 56 26.55 -5.69 12.94
N PRO A 57 27.23 -6.85 12.98
CA PRO A 57 28.62 -6.95 12.54
C PRO A 57 28.86 -6.57 11.06
N LEU A 58 27.83 -6.68 10.22
CA LEU A 58 27.91 -6.38 8.79
C LEU A 58 27.23 -5.06 8.41
N LEU A 59 26.12 -4.74 9.06
CA LEU A 59 25.20 -3.66 8.64
C LEU A 59 24.87 -2.66 9.76
N GLY A 60 25.57 -2.70 10.91
CA GLY A 60 25.24 -1.91 12.11
C GLY A 60 24.96 -0.44 11.84
N ASP A 61 25.93 0.29 11.28
CA ASP A 61 25.80 1.73 11.00
C ASP A 61 24.61 2.06 10.07
N MET A 62 24.34 1.20 9.08
CA MET A 62 23.21 1.36 8.17
C MET A 62 21.88 1.14 8.91
N LEU A 63 21.79 0.10 9.76
CA LEU A 63 20.59 -0.21 10.52
C LEU A 63 20.29 0.87 11.57
N ASP A 64 21.32 1.39 12.23
CA ASP A 64 21.20 2.51 13.18
C ASP A 64 20.68 3.76 12.45
N TRP A 65 21.25 4.08 11.28
CA TRP A 65 20.75 5.19 10.49
C TRP A 65 19.28 5.00 10.09
N LEU A 66 18.90 3.80 9.66
CA LEU A 66 17.52 3.47 9.27
C LEU A 66 16.54 3.56 10.45
N GLU A 67 16.91 3.10 11.63
CA GLU A 67 16.10 3.17 12.84
C GLU A 67 15.69 4.63 13.14
N PHE A 68 16.63 5.57 13.07
CA PHE A 68 16.35 6.96 13.42
C PHE A 68 15.74 7.78 12.27
N ASN A 69 16.15 7.50 11.03
CA ASN A 69 15.92 8.42 9.90
C ASN A 69 14.89 7.92 8.88
N ALA A 70 14.54 6.64 8.84
CA ALA A 70 13.64 6.14 7.81
C ALA A 70 12.19 6.61 8.04
N ARG A 71 11.80 7.68 7.36
CA ARG A 71 10.42 8.22 7.30
C ARG A 71 9.73 7.89 5.97
N ALA A 72 9.98 6.69 5.45
CA ALA A 72 9.42 6.24 4.17
C ALA A 72 7.94 5.86 4.25
N THR A 73 7.45 5.51 5.45
CA THR A 73 6.05 5.18 5.71
C THR A 73 5.12 6.32 5.29
N GLN A 74 5.47 7.57 5.61
CA GLN A 74 4.70 8.76 5.25
C GLN A 74 4.55 8.89 3.72
N VAL A 75 5.66 8.75 2.98
CA VAL A 75 5.66 8.82 1.51
C VAL A 75 4.76 7.72 0.93
N PHE A 76 4.89 6.49 1.43
CA PHE A 76 4.11 5.36 0.96
C PHE A 76 2.60 5.54 1.17
N PHE A 77 2.19 6.04 2.34
CA PHE A 77 0.77 6.34 2.63
C PHE A 77 0.23 7.49 1.78
N VAL A 78 0.97 8.61 1.66
CA VAL A 78 0.53 9.78 0.88
C VAL A 78 0.34 9.41 -0.59
N VAL A 79 1.33 8.73 -1.18
CA VAL A 79 1.26 8.30 -2.59
C VAL A 79 0.15 7.26 -2.79
N GLY A 80 0.01 6.30 -1.87
CA GLY A 80 -1.06 5.30 -1.90
C GLY A 80 -2.46 5.92 -1.84
N GLY A 81 -2.66 6.85 -0.91
CA GLY A 81 -3.91 7.60 -0.74
C GLY A 81 -4.24 8.47 -1.95
N TYR A 82 -3.25 9.20 -2.49
CA TYR A 82 -3.43 10.00 -3.70
C TYR A 82 -3.90 9.17 -4.90
N VAL A 83 -3.23 8.03 -5.15
CA VAL A 83 -3.60 7.12 -6.25
C VAL A 83 -5.00 6.56 -6.06
N MET A 84 -5.33 6.15 -4.83
CA MET A 84 -6.65 5.63 -4.49
C MET A 84 -7.72 6.70 -4.73
N ALA A 85 -7.53 7.91 -4.22
CA ALA A 85 -8.44 9.03 -4.39
C ALA A 85 -8.68 9.37 -5.87
N LEU A 86 -7.61 9.43 -6.67
CA LEU A 86 -7.68 9.72 -8.10
C LEU A 86 -8.43 8.62 -8.87
N SER A 87 -8.23 7.34 -8.51
CA SER A 87 -8.92 6.22 -9.18
C SER A 87 -10.43 6.20 -8.92
N MET A 88 -10.86 6.71 -7.78
CA MET A 88 -12.24 6.65 -7.30
C MET A 88 -13.02 7.96 -7.57
N SER A 89 -12.33 9.09 -7.78
CA SER A 89 -12.96 10.40 -7.99
C SER A 89 -13.68 10.54 -9.33
N ARG A 90 -13.32 9.73 -10.33
CA ARG A 90 -13.85 9.81 -11.71
C ARG A 90 -15.15 9.03 -11.92
N GLN A 91 -15.78 8.52 -10.86
CA GLN A 91 -16.94 7.64 -10.94
C GLN A 91 -18.08 8.16 -10.07
N ASN A 92 -19.32 7.93 -10.53
CA ASN A 92 -20.51 8.13 -9.72
C ASN A 92 -20.78 6.88 -8.89
N TRP A 93 -20.88 7.05 -7.58
CA TRP A 93 -21.04 5.98 -6.62
C TRP A 93 -22.51 5.70 -6.35
N ASN A 94 -22.85 4.42 -6.38
CA ASN A 94 -24.10 3.84 -5.94
C ASN A 94 -23.81 2.51 -5.22
N LEU A 95 -24.82 1.94 -4.57
CA LEU A 95 -24.66 0.70 -3.80
C LEU A 95 -24.12 -0.48 -4.64
N ARG A 96 -24.48 -0.57 -5.93
CA ARG A 96 -23.99 -1.63 -6.82
C ARG A 96 -22.49 -1.45 -7.13
N SER A 97 -22.08 -0.25 -7.52
CA SER A 97 -20.68 0.08 -7.80
C SER A 97 -19.80 -0.08 -6.54
N MET A 98 -20.34 0.28 -5.37
CA MET A 98 -19.68 0.08 -4.08
C MET A 98 -19.42 -1.40 -3.82
N ARG A 99 -20.45 -2.24 -3.88
CA ARG A 99 -20.31 -3.69 -3.66
C ARG A 99 -19.29 -4.30 -4.62
N SER A 100 -19.35 -3.94 -5.89
CA SER A 100 -18.37 -4.40 -6.90
C SER A 100 -16.94 -3.99 -6.52
N PHE A 101 -16.73 -2.73 -6.14
CA PHE A 101 -15.43 -2.22 -5.71
C PHE A 101 -14.89 -2.98 -4.50
N VAL A 102 -15.71 -3.19 -3.46
CA VAL A 102 -15.31 -3.90 -2.23
C VAL A 102 -14.89 -5.33 -2.55
N VAL A 103 -15.69 -6.07 -3.33
CA VAL A 103 -15.40 -7.47 -3.68
C VAL A 103 -14.13 -7.58 -4.51
N GLN A 104 -13.98 -6.75 -5.55
CA GLN A 104 -12.79 -6.78 -6.40
C GLN A 104 -11.53 -6.42 -5.61
N ARG A 105 -11.62 -5.42 -4.73
CA ARG A 105 -10.50 -5.01 -3.88
C ARG A 105 -10.16 -6.09 -2.85
N TYR A 106 -11.16 -6.68 -2.21
CA TYR A 106 -10.98 -7.78 -1.26
C TYR A 106 -10.26 -8.96 -1.93
N LEU A 107 -10.77 -9.45 -3.06
CA LEU A 107 -10.15 -10.58 -3.78
C LEU A 107 -8.71 -10.27 -4.22
N ARG A 108 -8.46 -9.06 -4.71
CA ARG A 108 -7.12 -8.63 -5.11
C ARG A 108 -6.12 -8.59 -3.95
N LEU A 109 -6.57 -8.27 -2.74
CA LEU A 109 -5.71 -8.16 -1.56
C LEU A 109 -5.60 -9.48 -0.80
N VAL A 110 -6.70 -10.22 -0.64
CA VAL A 110 -6.75 -11.44 0.16
C VAL A 110 -5.89 -12.56 -0.42
N ILE A 111 -5.80 -12.67 -1.76
CA ILE A 111 -4.99 -13.71 -2.42
C ILE A 111 -3.49 -13.59 -2.05
N PRO A 112 -2.80 -12.45 -2.31
CA PRO A 112 -1.41 -12.31 -1.90
C PRO A 112 -1.25 -12.29 -0.37
N TYR A 113 -2.25 -11.80 0.36
CA TYR A 113 -2.23 -11.77 1.83
C TYR A 113 -2.22 -13.17 2.45
N LEU A 114 -3.05 -14.10 1.96
CA LEU A 114 -3.03 -15.49 2.38
C LEU A 114 -1.73 -16.20 2.00
N GLY A 115 -1.16 -15.87 0.83
CA GLY A 115 0.18 -16.35 0.45
C GLY A 115 1.26 -15.90 1.44
N ALA A 116 1.22 -14.64 1.88
CA ALA A 116 2.15 -14.11 2.88
C ALA A 116 1.95 -14.75 4.27
N ILE A 117 0.70 -14.99 4.69
CA ILE A 117 0.42 -15.72 5.94
C ILE A 117 0.92 -17.16 5.86
N ALA A 118 0.65 -17.86 4.75
CA ALA A 118 1.14 -19.22 4.55
C ALA A 118 2.66 -19.26 4.65
N LEU A 119 3.36 -18.32 3.99
CA LEU A 119 4.81 -18.20 4.09
C LEU A 119 5.28 -17.93 5.53
N ALA A 120 4.62 -17.04 6.27
CA ALA A 120 4.94 -16.74 7.67
C ALA A 120 4.76 -17.97 8.57
N VAL A 121 3.63 -18.68 8.45
CA VAL A 121 3.35 -19.90 9.21
C VAL A 121 4.32 -21.03 8.82
N SER A 122 4.61 -21.23 7.54
CA SER A 122 5.61 -22.20 7.09
C SER A 122 6.99 -21.87 7.65
N SER A 123 7.39 -20.60 7.66
CA SER A 123 8.66 -20.15 8.23
C SER A 123 8.73 -20.43 9.73
N TYR A 124 7.64 -20.14 10.47
CA TYR A 124 7.50 -20.50 11.89
C TYR A 124 7.67 -22.01 12.10
N LEU A 125 7.02 -22.86 11.30
CA LEU A 125 7.06 -24.32 11.45
C LEU A 125 8.45 -24.92 11.17
N VAL A 126 9.24 -24.28 10.31
CA VAL A 126 10.63 -24.68 10.04
C VAL A 126 11.57 -24.15 11.13
N ALA A 127 11.35 -22.92 11.58
CA ALA A 127 12.19 -22.25 12.57
C ALA A 127 11.97 -22.78 14.01
N ARG A 128 10.77 -23.24 14.35
CA ARG A 128 10.45 -23.77 15.68
C ARG A 128 11.38 -24.93 16.02
N GLY A 129 12.08 -24.83 17.15
CA GLY A 129 13.08 -25.81 17.59
C GLY A 129 14.52 -25.54 17.11
N TRP A 130 14.73 -24.62 16.16
CA TRP A 130 16.07 -24.16 15.75
C TRP A 130 16.42 -22.79 16.31
N LEU A 131 15.41 -21.93 16.46
CA LEU A 131 15.56 -20.58 17.00
C LEU A 131 14.94 -20.46 18.41
N PRO A 132 15.43 -19.52 19.24
CA PRO A 132 14.81 -19.21 20.53
C PRO A 132 13.38 -18.72 20.34
N ASP A 133 12.47 -19.08 21.26
CA ASP A 133 11.05 -18.71 21.20
C ASP A 133 10.84 -17.19 21.12
N SER A 134 11.75 -16.40 21.69
CA SER A 134 11.76 -14.93 21.57
C SER A 134 11.89 -14.41 20.14
N VAL A 135 12.35 -15.24 19.20
CA VAL A 135 12.52 -14.91 17.78
C VAL A 135 11.40 -15.50 16.93
N VAL A 136 10.95 -16.71 17.29
CA VAL A 136 9.92 -17.43 16.54
C VAL A 136 8.52 -16.87 16.82
N GLY A 137 8.31 -16.32 18.02
CA GLY A 137 7.04 -15.73 18.45
C GLY A 137 6.02 -16.79 18.89
N GLU A 138 4.83 -16.32 19.26
CA GLU A 138 3.73 -17.18 19.70
C GLU A 138 3.05 -17.89 18.51
N PRO A 139 2.51 -19.10 18.71
CA PRO A 139 1.78 -19.81 17.68
C PRO A 139 0.49 -19.07 17.30
N VAL A 140 0.24 -19.01 15.99
CA VAL A 140 -0.95 -18.34 15.44
C VAL A 140 -2.22 -19.12 15.81
N SER A 141 -3.15 -18.46 16.48
CA SER A 141 -4.44 -19.06 16.84
C SER A 141 -5.44 -19.03 15.68
N LEU A 142 -6.38 -19.99 15.65
CA LEU A 142 -7.43 -20.00 14.62
C LEU A 142 -8.31 -18.73 14.62
N PRO A 143 -8.73 -18.18 15.78
CA PRO A 143 -9.46 -16.91 15.82
C PRO A 143 -8.64 -15.73 15.27
N GLN A 144 -7.34 -15.66 15.56
CA GLN A 144 -6.45 -14.64 15.01
C GLN A 144 -6.32 -14.75 13.49
N LEU A 145 -6.26 -15.97 12.95
CA LEU A 145 -6.22 -16.23 11.52
C LEU A 145 -7.52 -15.80 10.82
N LEU A 146 -8.67 -16.10 11.43
CA LEU A 146 -9.97 -15.63 10.94
C LEU A 146 -10.06 -14.10 11.00
N ALA A 147 -9.59 -13.48 12.08
CA ALA A 147 -9.52 -12.02 12.17
C ALA A 147 -8.64 -11.42 11.07
N HIS A 148 -7.52 -12.07 10.74
CA HIS A 148 -6.66 -11.68 9.61
C HIS A 148 -7.35 -11.86 8.26
N LEU A 149 -8.12 -12.94 8.06
CA LEU A 149 -8.85 -13.22 6.82
C LEU A 149 -9.87 -12.10 6.50
N PHE A 150 -10.54 -11.57 7.53
CA PHE A 150 -11.51 -10.50 7.38
C PHE A 150 -10.92 -9.09 7.51
N PHE A 151 -9.60 -8.94 7.67
CA PHE A 151 -8.95 -7.66 7.95
C PHE A 151 -9.52 -6.96 9.20
N LEU A 152 -9.72 -7.72 10.28
CA LEU A 152 -10.30 -7.26 11.56
C LEU A 152 -9.37 -7.46 12.76
N GLN A 153 -8.13 -7.88 12.56
CA GLN A 153 -7.22 -8.25 13.65
C GLN A 153 -7.00 -7.14 14.68
N ASP A 154 -6.76 -5.92 14.21
CA ASP A 154 -6.47 -4.77 15.08
C ASP A 154 -7.72 -4.30 15.83
N ILE A 155 -8.89 -4.39 15.18
CA ILE A 155 -10.19 -4.05 15.77
C ILE A 155 -10.58 -5.05 16.87
N LEU A 156 -10.24 -6.33 16.67
CA LEU A 156 -10.51 -7.41 17.61
C LEU A 156 -9.41 -7.57 18.68
N GLY A 157 -8.37 -6.73 18.66
CA GLY A 157 -7.30 -6.73 19.65
C GLY A 157 -6.28 -7.87 19.49
N TYR A 158 -6.22 -8.51 18.32
CA TYR A 158 -5.18 -9.52 18.04
C TYR A 158 -3.89 -8.86 17.57
N GLU A 159 -2.77 -9.41 18.04
CA GLU A 159 -1.45 -9.02 17.54
C GLU A 159 -1.32 -9.26 16.03
N GLN A 160 -0.59 -8.36 15.38
CA GLN A 160 -0.39 -8.43 13.94
C GLN A 160 0.77 -9.36 13.63
N LEU A 161 0.55 -10.32 12.74
CA LEU A 161 1.59 -11.27 12.32
C LEU A 161 2.76 -10.58 11.60
N SER A 162 2.54 -9.40 11.04
CA SER A 162 3.56 -8.57 10.43
C SER A 162 3.05 -7.15 10.25
N ALA A 163 3.94 -6.16 10.37
CA ALA A 163 3.64 -4.77 10.01
C ALA A 163 3.16 -4.63 8.55
N GLY A 164 3.66 -5.48 7.64
CA GLY A 164 3.20 -5.52 6.25
C GLY A 164 1.75 -5.99 6.12
N LEU A 165 1.35 -7.01 6.90
CA LEU A 165 -0.02 -7.51 6.93
C LEU A 165 -0.97 -6.48 7.57
N TRP A 166 -0.53 -5.81 8.63
CA TRP A 166 -1.26 -4.69 9.21
C TRP A 166 -1.53 -3.58 8.19
N PHE A 167 -0.52 -3.19 7.40
CA PHE A 167 -0.70 -2.17 6.36
C PHE A 167 -1.78 -2.56 5.34
N VAL A 168 -1.79 -3.81 4.86
CA VAL A 168 -2.78 -4.28 3.88
C VAL A 168 -4.20 -4.14 4.44
N CYS A 169 -4.38 -4.51 5.72
CA CYS A 169 -5.63 -4.41 6.45
C CYS A 169 -6.10 -2.95 6.55
N ILE A 170 -5.27 -2.04 7.07
CA ILE A 170 -5.61 -0.61 7.18
C ILE A 170 -5.86 0.03 5.81
N ASN A 171 -5.08 -0.31 4.79
CA ASN A 171 -5.30 0.20 3.44
C ASN A 171 -6.60 -0.31 2.80
N PHE A 172 -7.09 -1.49 3.20
CA PHE A 172 -8.42 -1.95 2.82
C PHE A 172 -9.50 -1.13 3.55
N GLN A 173 -9.41 -1.03 4.88
CA GLN A 173 -10.36 -0.29 5.72
C GLN A 173 -10.48 1.19 5.34
N LEU A 174 -9.36 1.90 5.14
CA LEU A 174 -9.35 3.30 4.69
C LEU A 174 -10.00 3.46 3.31
N GLY A 175 -9.80 2.47 2.43
CA GLY A 175 -10.47 2.44 1.13
C GLY A 175 -11.98 2.30 1.24
N LEU A 176 -12.48 1.50 2.19
CA LEU A 176 -13.91 1.37 2.46
C LEU A 176 -14.50 2.66 3.03
N VAL A 177 -13.81 3.28 4.00
CA VAL A 177 -14.23 4.56 4.59
C VAL A 177 -14.32 5.64 3.51
N TYR A 178 -13.31 5.75 2.66
CA TYR A 178 -13.30 6.72 1.58
C TYR A 178 -14.42 6.45 0.56
N ALA A 179 -14.62 5.19 0.17
CA ALA A 179 -15.72 4.81 -0.73
C ALA A 179 -17.08 5.17 -0.11
N ALA A 180 -17.30 4.88 1.18
CA ALA A 180 -18.52 5.19 1.89
C ALA A 180 -18.80 6.70 1.91
N GLY A 181 -17.77 7.53 2.09
CA GLY A 181 -17.87 8.98 1.96
C GLY A 181 -18.32 9.43 0.56
N LEU A 182 -17.79 8.82 -0.50
CA LEU A 182 -18.20 9.11 -1.88
C LEU A 182 -19.64 8.67 -2.16
N LEU A 183 -20.05 7.52 -1.63
CA LEU A 183 -21.44 7.06 -1.73
C LEU A 183 -22.39 8.05 -1.04
N LEU A 184 -22.06 8.51 0.17
CA LEU A 184 -22.86 9.49 0.90
C LEU A 184 -22.97 10.81 0.13
N ARG A 185 -21.86 11.30 -0.43
CA ARG A 185 -21.84 12.49 -1.29
C ARG A 185 -22.82 12.34 -2.46
N ASP A 186 -22.78 11.21 -3.14
CA ASP A 186 -23.57 11.00 -4.36
C ASP A 186 -25.04 10.69 -4.06
N THR A 187 -25.37 10.11 -2.89
CA THR A 187 -26.77 9.99 -2.44
C THR A 187 -27.36 11.35 -2.09
N LEU A 188 -26.62 12.19 -1.34
CA LEU A 188 -27.08 13.53 -0.97
C LEU A 188 -27.24 14.46 -2.18
N ALA A 189 -26.39 14.30 -3.20
CA ALA A 189 -26.50 15.07 -4.45
C ALA A 189 -27.74 14.69 -5.26
N ARG A 190 -28.17 13.42 -5.23
CA ARG A 190 -29.39 12.94 -5.92
C ARG A 190 -30.66 13.50 -5.29
N ASP A 191 -30.71 13.59 -3.97
CA ASP A 191 -31.89 14.09 -3.24
C ASP A 191 -32.13 15.59 -3.42
N LYS A 192 -31.11 16.35 -3.86
CA LYS A 192 -31.24 17.79 -4.18
C LYS A 192 -31.70 18.08 -5.63
N ALA A 193 -31.58 17.12 -6.54
CA ALA A 193 -32.04 17.27 -7.92
C ALA A 193 -33.57 17.49 -8.09
N PRO A 194 -34.48 16.87 -7.30
CA PRO A 194 -35.92 17.09 -7.46
C PRO A 194 -36.41 18.47 -7.01
N PHE A 195 -35.69 19.17 -6.12
CA PHE A 195 -36.14 20.46 -5.58
C PHE A 195 -35.97 21.64 -6.55
N VAL A 196 -34.98 21.56 -7.45
CA VAL A 196 -34.71 22.61 -8.45
C VAL A 196 -35.63 22.48 -9.68
N GLY A 197 -36.12 21.26 -9.98
CA GLY A 197 -37.06 21.02 -11.08
C GLY A 197 -38.51 21.42 -10.79
N LEU A 198 -38.86 21.75 -9.54
CA LEU A 198 -40.23 22.12 -9.15
C LEU A 198 -40.45 23.65 -9.07
N LEU A 199 -39.40 24.44 -9.26
CA LEU A 199 -39.42 25.91 -9.23
C LEU A 199 -39.15 26.55 -10.60
N GLY A 200 -39.13 25.75 -11.67
CA GLY A 200 -38.94 26.19 -13.07
C GLY A 200 -40.16 25.92 -13.93
#